data_AF-A0A2T2R2T4-F1
#
_entry.id   AF-A0A2T2R2T4-F1
#
_cell.length_a   1.000
_cell.length_b   1.000
_cell.length_c   1.000
_cell.angle_alpha   90.00
_cell.angle_beta   90.00
_cell.angle_gamma   90.00
#
_symmetry.space_group_name_H-M   'P 1'
#
loop_
_entity.id
_entity.type
_entity.pdbx_description
1 polymer ?
#
loop_
_entity_poly.entity_id
_entity_poly.type
_entity_poly.pdbx_seq_one_letter_code
_entity_poly.pdbx_strand_id
1 'polypeptide(L)'
;MFGIELTELLLFGKQVGIALAGAAALWGFVFSRKDFHCSTEKPCVIYDWIAVQLLPLFVSGVGIGSLSYFGLLVTLPASAHEGISYVPTNPEVVRSFEILTPLFLLLLVATVIILFAPGKKSNTFAESITYFYVGTFLISFFISSFPGWREAFDSQQIFYIGHGFHSIFTLGSVIVLDYLFLLSKRAHILKEHIFAVFPTISAAVWFGLAFDFASALFIIGGFAPTTKMLFMQTVIGILIINGVLLSGPLVRKMLAAIKPDGDGLSKTWETIAGLAGVISITSWTTITFVDSFEHLSLSYLEYVGLYLAFIILAYAGHKVVEWYQHRKQAPEFVHN
;
A
#
# COMPACT_ATOMS: atom_id res chain seq x y z
N MET A 1 30.29 0.15 6.89
CA MET A 1 29.49 1.24 6.28
C MET A 1 28.36 0.57 5.53
N PHE A 2 27.11 0.94 5.79
CA PHE A 2 25.95 0.36 5.12
C PHE A 2 26.11 0.58 3.61
N GLY A 3 26.31 -0.49 2.84
CA GLY A 3 26.50 -0.47 1.39
C GLY A 3 25.21 -0.17 0.65
N ILE A 4 24.55 0.93 1.03
CA ILE A 4 23.30 1.42 0.45
C ILE A 4 23.66 2.30 -0.75
N GLU A 5 23.20 1.90 -1.93
CA GLU A 5 23.35 2.71 -3.14
C GLU A 5 22.14 3.63 -3.35
N LEU A 6 22.37 4.77 -4.00
CA LEU A 6 21.28 5.70 -4.32
C LEU A 6 20.24 5.06 -5.24
N THR A 7 20.68 4.21 -6.17
CA THR A 7 19.84 3.44 -7.09
C THR A 7 18.86 2.52 -6.36
N GLU A 8 19.32 1.80 -5.34
CA GLU A 8 18.50 0.94 -4.48
C GLU A 8 17.44 1.75 -3.73
N LEU A 9 17.82 2.90 -3.16
CA LEU A 9 16.90 3.80 -2.47
C LEU A 9 15.82 4.35 -3.43
N LEU A 10 16.20 4.67 -4.67
CA LEU A 10 15.27 5.15 -5.67
C LEU A 10 14.33 4.03 -6.15
N LEU A 11 14.81 2.80 -6.32
CA LEU A 11 13.97 1.63 -6.63
C LEU A 11 12.94 1.38 -5.52
N PHE A 12 13.39 1.36 -4.27
CA PHE A 12 12.53 1.25 -3.10
C PHE A 12 11.45 2.35 -3.09
N GLY A 13 11.84 3.61 -3.28
CA GLY A 13 10.90 4.73 -3.32
C GLY A 13 9.90 4.63 -4.48
N LYS A 14 10.33 4.17 -5.67
CA LYS A 14 9.44 3.91 -6.81
C LYS A 14 8.37 2.87 -6.43
N GLN A 15 8.79 1.73 -5.88
CA GLN A 15 7.89 0.63 -5.52
C GLN A 15 6.90 1.04 -4.43
N VAL A 16 7.38 1.63 -3.33
CA VAL A 16 6.54 2.11 -2.23
C VAL A 16 5.57 3.18 -2.73
N GLY A 17 6.04 4.14 -3.52
CA GLY A 17 5.24 5.25 -4.03
C GLY A 17 4.10 4.79 -4.94
N ILE A 18 4.40 3.94 -5.93
CA ILE A 18 3.38 3.44 -6.86
C ILE A 18 2.43 2.44 -6.19
N ALA A 19 2.92 1.60 -5.28
CA ALA A 19 2.06 0.74 -4.48
C ALA A 19 1.04 1.55 -3.67
N LEU A 20 1.49 2.63 -3.02
CA LEU A 20 0.62 3.53 -2.26
C LEU A 20 -0.37 4.27 -3.16
N ALA A 21 0.08 4.80 -4.29
CA ALA A 21 -0.79 5.49 -5.26
C ALA A 21 -1.86 4.53 -5.82
N GLY A 22 -1.47 3.34 -6.25
CA GLY A 22 -2.38 2.31 -6.74
C GLY A 22 -3.39 1.87 -5.68
N ALA A 23 -2.96 1.66 -4.44
CA ALA A 23 -3.86 1.26 -3.37
C ALA A 23 -4.85 2.37 -2.98
N ALA A 24 -4.36 3.60 -2.84
CA ALA A 24 -5.22 4.76 -2.58
C ALA A 24 -6.24 4.97 -3.70
N ALA A 25 -5.85 4.71 -4.96
CA ALA A 25 -6.77 4.76 -6.09
C ALA A 25 -7.79 3.62 -6.07
N LEU A 26 -7.37 2.38 -5.82
CA LEU A 26 -8.27 1.22 -5.71
C LEU A 26 -9.33 1.44 -4.63
N TRP A 27 -8.91 1.79 -3.42
CA TRP A 27 -9.83 1.99 -2.30
C TRP A 27 -10.63 3.29 -2.45
N GLY A 28 -10.04 4.33 -3.03
CA GLY A 28 -10.74 5.54 -3.43
C GLY A 28 -11.93 5.24 -4.36
N PHE A 29 -11.71 4.38 -5.36
CA PHE A 29 -12.78 3.91 -6.26
C PHE A 29 -13.86 3.12 -5.51
N VAL A 30 -13.47 2.20 -4.61
CA VAL A 30 -14.41 1.41 -3.82
C VAL A 30 -15.31 2.32 -2.96
N PHE A 31 -14.75 3.38 -2.38
CA PHE A 31 -15.54 4.34 -1.58
C PHE A 31 -16.35 5.32 -2.44
N SER A 32 -15.86 5.75 -3.60
CA SER A 32 -16.56 6.72 -4.44
C SER A 32 -17.68 6.11 -5.30
N ARG A 33 -17.72 4.77 -5.45
CA ARG A 33 -18.72 4.09 -6.26
C ARG A 33 -20.07 4.00 -5.55
N LYS A 34 -20.97 4.90 -5.94
CA LYS A 34 -22.33 5.06 -5.38
C LYS A 34 -23.18 3.79 -5.42
N ASP A 35 -23.09 2.96 -6.47
CA ASP A 35 -23.90 1.73 -6.60
C ASP A 35 -23.74 0.76 -5.42
N PHE A 36 -22.56 0.75 -4.79
CA PHE A 36 -22.27 -0.14 -3.68
C PHE A 36 -22.82 0.34 -2.34
N HIS A 37 -23.08 1.64 -2.19
CA HIS A 37 -23.30 2.27 -0.88
C HIS A 37 -24.62 3.06 -0.78
N CYS A 38 -25.12 3.58 -1.89
CA CYS A 38 -26.29 4.47 -1.93
C CYS A 38 -27.63 3.75 -2.06
N SER A 39 -27.64 2.43 -2.31
CA SER A 39 -28.88 1.64 -2.37
C SER A 39 -29.44 1.32 -0.98
N THR A 40 -28.62 1.45 0.07
CA THR A 40 -28.96 1.01 1.43
C THR A 40 -29.03 2.12 2.48
N GLU A 41 -28.33 3.26 2.33
CA GLU A 41 -28.32 4.32 3.36
C GLU A 41 -28.27 5.77 2.82
N LYS A 42 -28.81 6.71 3.62
CA LYS A 42 -28.96 8.13 3.30
C LYS A 42 -27.68 9.00 3.28
N PRO A 43 -26.48 8.62 3.77
CA PRO A 43 -25.32 9.51 3.66
C PRO A 43 -24.26 8.99 2.68
N CYS A 44 -24.55 8.93 1.37
CA CYS A 44 -23.53 8.78 0.33
C CYS A 44 -22.37 9.77 0.48
N VAL A 45 -22.66 10.94 1.08
CA VAL A 45 -21.72 12.01 1.38
C VAL A 45 -20.55 11.55 2.27
N ILE A 46 -20.77 10.59 3.19
CA ILE A 46 -19.70 10.09 4.07
C ILE A 46 -18.70 9.27 3.25
N TYR A 47 -19.18 8.39 2.37
CA TYR A 47 -18.33 7.59 1.50
C TYR A 47 -17.56 8.45 0.49
N ASP A 48 -18.23 9.44 -0.12
CA ASP A 48 -17.58 10.44 -0.98
C ASP A 48 -16.49 11.21 -0.21
N TRP A 49 -16.75 11.59 1.04
CA TRP A 49 -15.77 12.26 1.88
C TRP A 49 -14.58 11.36 2.22
N ILE A 50 -14.82 10.08 2.58
CA ILE A 50 -13.74 9.10 2.84
C ILE A 50 -12.87 8.95 1.59
N ALA A 51 -13.49 8.83 0.40
CA ALA A 51 -12.76 8.76 -0.86
C ALA A 51 -11.86 10.00 -1.03
N VAL A 52 -12.37 11.21 -0.82
CA VAL A 52 -11.56 12.44 -0.86
C VAL A 52 -10.42 12.45 0.16
N GLN A 53 -10.61 11.88 1.35
CA GLN A 53 -9.52 11.75 2.34
C GLN A 53 -8.39 10.80 1.89
N LEU A 54 -8.58 9.99 0.85
CA LEU A 54 -7.52 9.16 0.26
C LEU A 54 -6.67 9.92 -0.76
N LEU A 55 -7.11 11.09 -1.27
CA LEU A 55 -6.33 11.90 -2.21
C LEU A 55 -4.94 12.31 -1.68
N PRO A 56 -4.75 12.74 -0.41
CA PRO A 56 -3.42 13.04 0.10
C PRO A 56 -2.47 11.85 0.09
N LEU A 57 -2.95 10.63 0.39
CA LEU A 57 -2.15 9.41 0.28
C LEU A 57 -1.78 9.13 -1.18
N PHE A 58 -2.76 9.23 -2.09
CA PHE A 58 -2.53 9.09 -3.52
C PHE A 58 -1.45 10.07 -4.02
N VAL A 59 -1.58 11.36 -3.71
CA VAL A 59 -0.64 12.41 -4.14
C VAL A 59 0.75 12.17 -3.55
N SER A 60 0.83 11.73 -2.30
CA SER A 60 2.11 11.37 -1.68
C SER A 60 2.77 10.19 -2.38
N GLY A 61 1.98 9.15 -2.71
CA GLY A 61 2.45 8.00 -3.48
C GLY A 61 2.96 8.39 -4.87
N VAL A 62 2.19 9.18 -5.63
CA VAL A 62 2.60 9.69 -6.95
C VAL A 62 3.87 10.54 -6.84
N GLY A 63 3.94 11.42 -5.83
CA GLY A 63 5.11 12.27 -5.59
C GLY A 63 6.37 11.46 -5.34
N ILE A 64 6.33 10.55 -4.36
CA ILE A 64 7.47 9.67 -4.03
C ILE A 64 7.83 8.81 -5.25
N GLY A 65 6.85 8.13 -5.85
CA GLY A 65 7.07 7.22 -6.97
C GLY A 65 7.66 7.92 -8.19
N SER A 66 7.17 9.11 -8.54
CA SER A 66 7.65 9.88 -9.68
C SER A 66 9.03 10.47 -9.43
N LEU A 67 9.28 11.08 -8.26
CA LEU A 67 10.60 11.61 -7.91
C LEU A 67 11.67 10.51 -7.95
N SER A 68 11.35 9.35 -7.39
CA SER A 68 12.21 8.17 -7.46
C SER A 68 12.46 7.70 -8.89
N TYR A 69 11.40 7.60 -9.70
CA TYR A 69 11.51 7.16 -11.10
C TYR A 69 12.36 8.11 -11.96
N PHE A 70 12.12 9.43 -11.87
CA PHE A 70 12.92 10.42 -12.59
C PHE A 70 14.34 10.52 -12.05
N GLY A 71 14.56 10.24 -10.77
CA GLY A 71 15.90 10.04 -10.23
C GLY A 71 16.64 8.88 -10.90
N LEU A 72 15.96 7.73 -11.07
CA LEU A 72 16.54 6.54 -11.71
C LEU A 72 16.95 6.79 -13.17
N LEU A 73 16.19 7.61 -13.90
CA LEU A 73 16.51 7.98 -15.29
C LEU A 73 17.88 8.67 -15.42
N VAL A 74 18.33 9.37 -14.37
CA VAL A 74 19.60 10.10 -14.38
C VAL A 74 20.78 9.21 -13.95
N THR A 75 20.53 8.01 -13.40
CA THR A 75 21.54 7.17 -12.74
C THR A 75 21.78 5.80 -13.39
N LEU A 76 21.37 5.54 -14.64
CA LEU A 76 21.41 4.21 -15.28
C LEU A 76 22.80 3.50 -15.19
N PRO A 77 22.87 2.16 -14.98
CA PRO A 77 21.77 1.18 -15.01
C PRO A 77 21.50 0.56 -13.63
N ALA A 78 20.26 0.69 -13.14
CA ALA A 78 19.81 -0.01 -11.94
C ALA A 78 19.13 -1.31 -12.35
N SER A 79 19.81 -2.41 -12.04
CA SER A 79 19.32 -3.78 -12.10
C SER A 79 18.21 -4.00 -11.07
N ALA A 80 17.15 -4.74 -11.40
CA ALA A 80 16.26 -5.27 -10.38
C ALA A 80 16.90 -6.53 -9.80
N HIS A 81 17.35 -6.47 -8.55
CA HIS A 81 18.08 -7.57 -7.90
C HIS A 81 17.40 -7.99 -6.61
N GLU A 82 16.93 -9.23 -6.58
CA GLU A 82 16.41 -9.90 -5.39
C GLU A 82 17.27 -11.15 -5.10
N GLY A 83 17.00 -11.85 -4.00
CA GLY A 83 17.44 -13.25 -3.77
C GLY A 83 16.87 -14.26 -4.77
N ILE A 84 16.43 -13.77 -5.93
CA ILE A 84 15.94 -14.44 -7.13
C ILE A 84 16.97 -14.15 -8.22
N SER A 85 17.57 -15.19 -8.80
CA SER A 85 18.68 -15.10 -9.77
C SER A 85 18.34 -14.44 -11.11
N TYR A 86 17.15 -13.86 -11.28
CA TYR A 86 16.62 -13.35 -12.55
C TYR A 86 16.56 -11.84 -12.54
N VAL A 87 17.68 -11.26 -12.94
CA VAL A 87 17.92 -9.83 -13.01
C VAL A 87 17.61 -9.33 -14.42
N PRO A 88 16.77 -8.29 -14.58
CA PRO A 88 16.59 -7.64 -15.87
C PRO A 88 17.93 -7.11 -16.40
N THR A 89 18.26 -7.46 -17.62
CA THR A 89 19.42 -6.95 -18.35
C THR A 89 19.25 -5.46 -18.69
N ASN A 90 20.36 -4.73 -18.90
CA ASN A 90 20.31 -3.31 -19.27
C ASN A 90 19.35 -2.98 -20.44
N PRO A 91 19.29 -3.78 -21.54
CA PRO A 91 18.32 -3.56 -22.60
C PRO A 91 16.85 -3.71 -22.15
N GLU A 92 16.55 -4.68 -21.28
CA GLU A 92 15.20 -4.89 -20.74
C GLU A 92 14.79 -3.71 -19.83
N VAL A 93 15.73 -3.16 -19.07
CA VAL A 93 15.53 -1.96 -18.24
C VAL A 93 15.27 -0.72 -19.09
N VAL A 94 16.07 -0.47 -20.13
CA VAL A 94 15.89 0.68 -21.04
C VAL A 94 14.52 0.63 -21.72
N ARG A 95 14.08 -0.54 -22.19
CA ARG A 95 12.76 -0.71 -22.81
C ARG A 95 11.62 -0.50 -21.82
N SER A 96 11.78 -0.95 -20.57
CA SER A 96 10.84 -0.58 -19.51
C SER A 96 10.74 0.93 -19.35
N PHE A 97 11.83 1.69 -19.42
CA PHE A 97 11.76 3.15 -19.35
C PHE A 97 10.94 3.77 -20.50
N GLU A 98 11.06 3.25 -21.71
CA GLU A 98 10.26 3.70 -22.86
C GLU A 98 8.75 3.48 -22.66
N ILE A 99 8.37 2.33 -22.07
CA ILE A 99 6.98 2.00 -21.77
C ILE A 99 6.46 2.80 -20.56
N LEU A 100 7.27 2.91 -19.51
CA LEU A 100 6.86 3.50 -18.23
C LEU A 100 6.83 5.03 -18.26
N THR A 101 7.71 5.69 -19.01
CA THR A 101 7.81 7.17 -19.00
C THR A 101 6.48 7.83 -19.39
N PRO A 102 5.81 7.43 -20.50
CA PRO A 102 4.50 7.96 -20.84
C PRO A 102 3.45 7.73 -19.76
N LEU A 103 3.48 6.59 -19.08
CA LEU A 103 2.54 6.26 -17.99
C LEU A 103 2.76 7.14 -16.76
N PHE A 104 4.01 7.38 -16.36
CA PHE A 104 4.33 8.31 -15.28
C PHE A 104 3.90 9.75 -15.60
N LEU A 105 4.14 10.21 -16.84
CA LEU A 105 3.68 11.53 -17.27
C LEU A 105 2.15 11.63 -17.26
N LEU A 106 1.44 10.60 -17.73
CA LEU A 106 -0.02 10.55 -17.68
C LEU A 106 -0.54 10.58 -16.24
N LEU A 107 0.10 9.83 -15.33
CA LEU A 107 -0.23 9.82 -13.91
C LEU A 107 -0.03 11.19 -13.26
N LEU A 108 1.07 11.88 -13.56
CA LEU A 108 1.34 13.24 -13.10
C LEU A 108 0.31 14.24 -13.63
N VAL A 109 0.00 14.19 -14.93
CA VAL A 109 -1.01 15.06 -15.54
C VAL A 109 -2.38 14.85 -14.89
N ALA A 110 -2.81 13.60 -14.74
CA ALA A 110 -4.06 13.27 -14.04
C ALA A 110 -4.07 13.81 -12.60
N THR A 111 -2.95 13.69 -11.89
CA THR A 111 -2.78 14.19 -10.52
C THR A 111 -2.90 15.72 -10.46
N VAL A 112 -2.26 16.44 -11.38
CA VAL A 112 -2.38 17.90 -11.48
C VAL A 112 -3.83 18.29 -11.76
N ILE A 113 -4.49 17.64 -12.73
CA ILE A 113 -5.89 17.92 -13.09
C ILE A 113 -6.80 17.79 -11.87
N ILE A 114 -6.72 16.70 -11.09
CA ILE A 114 -7.60 16.51 -9.93
C ILE A 114 -7.29 17.50 -8.79
N LEU A 115 -6.03 17.91 -8.63
CA LEU A 115 -5.63 18.89 -7.61
C LEU A 115 -6.22 20.27 -7.91
N PHE A 116 -6.31 20.65 -9.19
CA PHE A 116 -6.85 21.94 -9.64
C PHE A 116 -8.32 21.89 -10.07
N ALA A 117 -8.98 20.73 -9.98
CA ALA A 117 -10.38 20.59 -10.34
C ALA A 117 -11.28 21.50 -9.48
N PRO A 118 -12.14 22.35 -10.09
CA PRO A 118 -13.07 23.20 -9.37
C PRO A 118 -14.18 22.36 -8.71
N GLY A 119 -14.78 22.90 -7.65
CA GLY A 119 -16.00 22.30 -7.07
C GLY A 119 -15.78 20.98 -6.34
N LYS A 120 -14.69 20.82 -5.57
CA LYS A 120 -14.38 19.62 -4.76
C LYS A 120 -15.47 19.18 -3.76
N LYS A 121 -16.48 20.03 -3.53
CA LYS A 121 -17.65 19.76 -2.68
C LYS A 121 -18.95 19.49 -3.47
N SER A 122 -18.87 19.44 -4.80
CA SER A 122 -20.04 19.24 -5.69
C SER A 122 -20.27 17.77 -6.02
N ASN A 123 -21.51 17.40 -6.31
CA ASN A 123 -21.86 16.03 -6.75
C ASN A 123 -21.14 15.62 -8.05
N THR A 124 -20.89 16.59 -8.95
CA THR A 124 -20.15 16.36 -10.20
C THR A 124 -18.70 15.98 -9.93
N PHE A 125 -18.08 16.51 -8.87
CA PHE A 125 -16.74 16.11 -8.45
C PHE A 125 -16.73 14.67 -7.91
N ALA A 126 -17.74 14.27 -7.15
CA ALA A 126 -17.87 12.88 -6.67
C ALA A 126 -18.03 11.85 -7.80
N GLU A 127 -18.66 12.23 -8.92
CA GLU A 127 -18.69 11.36 -10.11
C GLU A 127 -17.34 11.34 -10.84
N SER A 128 -16.72 12.51 -11.00
CA SER A 128 -15.42 12.63 -11.66
C SER A 128 -14.29 11.92 -10.91
N ILE A 129 -14.31 11.94 -9.56
CA ILE A 129 -13.28 11.30 -8.75
C ILE A 129 -13.30 9.77 -8.90
N THR A 130 -14.47 9.19 -9.16
CA THR A 130 -14.60 7.74 -9.43
C THR A 130 -13.84 7.33 -10.67
N TYR A 131 -14.05 8.05 -11.80
CA TYR A 131 -13.32 7.79 -13.03
C TYR A 131 -11.82 8.08 -12.90
N PHE A 132 -11.47 9.12 -12.18
CA PHE A 132 -10.08 9.43 -11.84
C PHE A 132 -9.40 8.25 -11.12
N TYR A 133 -10.07 7.68 -10.11
CA TYR A 133 -9.52 6.56 -9.36
C TYR A 133 -9.38 5.28 -10.19
N VAL A 134 -10.37 4.95 -11.03
CA VAL A 134 -10.24 3.80 -11.95
C VAL A 134 -9.08 4.00 -12.91
N GLY A 135 -9.01 5.17 -13.57
CA GLY A 135 -7.97 5.44 -14.55
C GLY A 135 -6.57 5.41 -13.93
N THR A 136 -6.39 6.05 -12.77
CA THR A 136 -5.09 6.09 -12.07
C THR A 136 -4.72 4.77 -11.40
N PHE A 137 -5.68 3.96 -10.95
CA PHE A 137 -5.43 2.58 -10.53
C PHE A 137 -4.89 1.75 -11.69
N LEU A 138 -5.53 1.80 -12.86
CA LEU A 138 -5.08 1.06 -14.04
C LEU A 138 -3.67 1.50 -14.47
N ILE A 139 -3.39 2.81 -14.50
CA ILE A 139 -2.05 3.32 -14.79
C ILE A 139 -1.03 2.81 -13.76
N SER A 140 -1.33 2.88 -12.47
CA SER A 140 -0.43 2.41 -11.41
C SER A 140 -0.19 0.91 -11.49
N PHE A 141 -1.23 0.13 -11.80
CA PHE A 141 -1.14 -1.30 -12.05
C PHE A 141 -0.16 -1.59 -13.19
N PHE A 142 -0.31 -0.93 -14.35
CA PHE A 142 0.63 -1.08 -15.46
C PHE A 142 2.04 -0.63 -15.09
N ILE A 143 2.22 0.45 -14.33
CA ILE A 143 3.56 0.88 -13.89
C ILE A 143 4.21 -0.18 -13.00
N SER A 144 3.45 -0.75 -12.07
CA SER A 144 3.94 -1.80 -11.16
C SER A 144 4.21 -3.11 -11.87
N SER A 145 3.39 -3.51 -12.86
CA SER A 145 3.52 -4.79 -13.56
C SER A 145 4.70 -4.90 -14.52
N PHE A 146 5.36 -3.79 -14.87
CA PHE A 146 6.45 -3.78 -15.85
C PHE A 146 7.74 -3.23 -15.25
N PRO A 147 8.32 -3.87 -14.20
CA PRO A 147 9.64 -3.49 -13.73
C PRO A 147 10.71 -3.76 -14.80
N GLY A 148 10.54 -4.82 -15.59
CA GLY A 148 11.36 -5.23 -16.73
C GLY A 148 10.48 -5.68 -17.91
N TRP A 149 10.89 -5.44 -19.15
CA TRP A 149 10.26 -5.98 -20.36
C TRP A 149 11.22 -6.84 -21.16
N ARG A 150 10.94 -8.15 -21.22
CA ARG A 150 11.80 -9.17 -21.84
C ARG A 150 11.56 -9.39 -23.33
N GLU A 151 10.61 -8.67 -23.95
CA GLU A 151 10.12 -8.90 -25.33
C GLU A 151 9.56 -10.31 -25.60
N ALA A 152 9.43 -11.13 -24.57
CA ALA A 152 8.82 -12.44 -24.62
C ALA A 152 7.87 -12.58 -23.43
N PHE A 153 6.70 -13.19 -23.68
CA PHE A 153 5.74 -13.50 -22.61
C PHE A 153 6.01 -14.90 -22.05
N ASP A 154 7.14 -15.05 -21.37
CA ASP A 154 7.57 -16.31 -20.74
C ASP A 154 7.36 -16.31 -19.22
N SER A 155 7.76 -17.39 -18.54
CA SER A 155 7.51 -17.56 -17.11
C SER A 155 8.16 -16.46 -16.26
N GLN A 156 9.32 -15.92 -16.66
CA GLN A 156 9.98 -14.85 -15.92
C GLN A 156 9.26 -13.52 -16.11
N GLN A 157 8.72 -13.23 -17.31
CA GLN A 157 7.89 -12.04 -17.51
C GLN A 157 6.59 -12.12 -16.69
N ILE A 158 5.99 -13.31 -16.58
CA ILE A 158 4.83 -13.55 -15.71
C ILE A 158 5.21 -13.33 -14.24
N PHE A 159 6.39 -13.79 -13.81
CA PHE A 159 6.93 -13.49 -12.48
C PHE A 159 7.08 -11.98 -12.26
N TYR A 160 7.70 -11.22 -13.17
CA TYR A 160 7.85 -9.77 -13.03
C TYR A 160 6.52 -9.02 -12.94
N ILE A 161 5.55 -9.40 -13.76
CA ILE A 161 4.19 -8.84 -13.68
C ILE A 161 3.58 -9.18 -12.33
N GLY A 162 3.70 -10.45 -11.93
CA GLY A 162 3.09 -10.98 -10.74
C GLY A 162 3.63 -10.31 -9.47
N HIS A 163 4.96 -10.32 -9.34
CA HIS A 163 5.69 -9.73 -8.24
C HIS A 163 5.59 -8.20 -8.24
N GLY A 164 5.44 -7.55 -9.38
CA GLY A 164 5.31 -6.10 -9.44
C GLY A 164 4.01 -5.56 -8.83
N PHE A 165 2.85 -6.06 -9.28
CA PHE A 165 1.57 -5.45 -8.89
C PHE A 165 1.05 -5.89 -7.53
N HIS A 166 1.51 -7.04 -6.99
CA HIS A 166 1.03 -7.54 -5.70
C HIS A 166 1.21 -6.49 -4.58
N SER A 167 2.25 -5.65 -4.68
CA SER A 167 2.56 -4.57 -3.74
C SER A 167 1.42 -3.55 -3.55
N ILE A 168 0.57 -3.34 -4.57
CA ILE A 168 -0.65 -2.51 -4.46
C ILE A 168 -1.64 -3.15 -3.48
N PHE A 169 -1.82 -4.47 -3.60
CA PHE A 169 -2.74 -5.24 -2.77
C PHE A 169 -2.19 -5.52 -1.37
N THR A 170 -0.87 -5.54 -1.19
CA THR A 170 -0.22 -5.78 0.10
C THR A 170 0.21 -4.48 0.78
N LEU A 171 1.45 -4.04 0.61
CA LEU A 171 2.03 -2.86 1.27
C LEU A 171 1.12 -1.63 1.13
N GLY A 172 0.69 -1.31 -0.09
CA GLY A 172 -0.15 -0.14 -0.35
C GLY A 172 -1.49 -0.21 0.40
N SER A 173 -2.17 -1.35 0.33
CA SER A 173 -3.48 -1.53 0.98
C SER A 173 -3.39 -1.58 2.50
N VAL A 174 -2.29 -2.08 3.07
CA VAL A 174 -2.04 -2.02 4.52
C VAL A 174 -1.84 -0.57 4.99
N ILE A 175 -1.09 0.25 4.25
CA ILE A 175 -0.94 1.69 4.56
C ILE A 175 -2.31 2.39 4.51
N VAL A 176 -3.13 2.09 3.51
CA VAL A 176 -4.49 2.63 3.40
C VAL A 176 -5.37 2.17 4.57
N LEU A 177 -5.31 0.89 4.96
CA LEU A 177 -6.08 0.33 6.09
C LEU A 177 -5.75 1.07 7.40
N ASP A 178 -4.46 1.24 7.69
CA ASP A 178 -4.00 1.94 8.90
C ASP A 178 -4.38 3.43 8.89
N TYR A 179 -4.28 4.09 7.72
CA TYR A 179 -4.75 5.46 7.56
C TYR A 179 -6.25 5.58 7.83
N LEU A 180 -7.06 4.66 7.28
CA LEU A 180 -8.50 4.62 7.50
C LEU A 180 -8.84 4.31 8.96
N PHE A 181 -8.07 3.45 9.63
CA PHE A 181 -8.22 3.20 11.07
C PHE A 181 -7.97 4.46 11.89
N LEU A 182 -6.95 5.25 11.56
CA LEU A 182 -6.71 6.54 12.21
C LEU A 182 -7.82 7.56 11.89
N LEU A 183 -8.34 7.55 10.66
CA LEU A 183 -9.43 8.42 10.23
C LEU A 183 -10.74 8.11 10.98
N SER A 184 -11.04 6.82 11.19
CA SER A 184 -12.27 6.39 11.86
C SER A 184 -12.34 6.81 13.33
N LYS A 185 -11.19 7.11 13.96
CA LYS A 185 -11.16 7.63 15.35
C LYS A 185 -11.76 9.03 15.52
N ARG A 186 -12.00 9.77 14.43
CA ARG A 186 -12.54 11.14 14.50
C ARG A 186 -14.04 11.19 14.86
N ALA A 187 -14.82 10.17 14.52
CA ALA A 187 -16.26 10.13 14.80
C ALA A 187 -16.81 8.69 14.77
N HIS A 188 -17.86 8.42 15.54
CA HIS A 188 -18.49 7.09 15.60
C HIS A 188 -19.02 6.63 14.23
N ILE A 189 -19.73 7.52 13.51
CA ILE A 189 -20.29 7.21 12.19
C ILE A 189 -19.21 6.78 11.18
N LEU A 190 -17.98 7.32 11.30
CA LEU A 190 -16.87 6.91 10.43
C LEU A 190 -16.42 5.49 10.72
N LYS A 191 -16.49 5.03 11.98
CA LYS A 191 -16.20 3.63 12.34
C LYS A 191 -17.17 2.68 11.65
N GLU A 192 -18.46 3.02 11.63
CA GLU A 192 -19.49 2.21 10.97
C GLU A 192 -19.18 2.01 9.48
N HIS A 193 -18.84 3.09 8.78
CA HIS A 193 -18.59 3.08 7.33
C HIS A 193 -17.23 2.46 6.97
N ILE A 194 -16.19 2.73 7.76
CA ILE A 194 -14.82 2.27 7.49
C ILE A 194 -14.63 0.81 7.90
N PHE A 195 -15.07 0.42 9.10
CA PHE A 195 -14.87 -0.95 9.59
C PHE A 195 -15.66 -1.98 8.80
N ALA A 196 -16.79 -1.59 8.19
CA ALA A 196 -17.53 -2.44 7.26
C ALA A 196 -16.69 -2.89 6.04
N VAL A 197 -15.70 -2.09 5.62
CA VAL A 197 -14.85 -2.36 4.45
C VAL A 197 -13.56 -3.09 4.83
N PHE A 198 -13.18 -3.14 6.12
CA PHE A 198 -11.97 -3.82 6.59
C PHE A 198 -11.87 -5.30 6.21
N PRO A 199 -12.96 -6.12 6.24
CA PRO A 199 -12.91 -7.49 5.74
C PRO A 199 -12.47 -7.55 4.27
N THR A 200 -12.99 -6.65 3.43
CA THR A 200 -12.67 -6.59 1.99
C THR A 200 -11.22 -6.17 1.77
N ILE A 201 -10.72 -5.17 2.50
CA ILE A 201 -9.31 -4.76 2.41
C ILE A 201 -8.39 -5.90 2.87
N SER A 202 -8.74 -6.57 3.97
CA SER A 202 -7.97 -7.71 4.47
C SER A 202 -7.95 -8.86 3.47
N ALA A 203 -9.08 -9.15 2.82
CA ALA A 203 -9.16 -10.18 1.78
C ALA A 203 -8.29 -9.82 0.56
N ALA A 204 -8.24 -8.55 0.17
CA ALA A 204 -7.35 -8.08 -0.89
C ALA A 204 -5.86 -8.23 -0.52
N VAL A 205 -5.48 -7.96 0.74
CA VAL A 205 -4.11 -8.20 1.24
C VAL A 205 -3.75 -9.69 1.19
N TRP A 206 -4.65 -10.57 1.62
CA TRP A 206 -4.46 -12.02 1.50
C TRP A 206 -4.37 -12.48 0.05
N PHE A 207 -5.18 -11.91 -0.83
CA PHE A 207 -5.11 -12.17 -2.27
C PHE A 207 -3.76 -11.73 -2.85
N GLY A 208 -3.28 -10.54 -2.51
CA GLY A 208 -1.96 -10.05 -2.91
C GLY A 208 -0.83 -10.96 -2.43
N LEU A 209 -0.86 -11.39 -1.17
CA LEU A 209 0.13 -12.33 -0.62
C LEU A 209 0.08 -13.71 -1.28
N ALA A 210 -1.12 -14.26 -1.51
CA ALA A 210 -1.28 -15.54 -2.22
C ALA A 210 -0.75 -15.45 -3.66
N PHE A 211 -0.99 -14.31 -4.30
CA PHE A 211 -0.53 -14.05 -5.64
C PHE A 211 0.99 -13.86 -5.73
N ASP A 212 1.61 -13.22 -4.74
CA ASP A 212 3.07 -13.15 -4.62
C ASP A 212 3.69 -14.56 -4.54
N PHE A 213 3.19 -15.43 -3.65
CA PHE A 213 3.61 -16.83 -3.58
C PHE A 213 3.37 -17.60 -4.87
N ALA A 214 2.23 -17.38 -5.54
CA ALA A 214 1.95 -18.01 -6.82
C ALA A 214 2.91 -17.54 -7.92
N SER A 215 3.28 -16.25 -7.91
CA SER A 215 4.23 -15.69 -8.88
C SER A 215 5.63 -16.31 -8.72
N ALA A 216 6.05 -16.57 -7.47
CA ALA A 216 7.30 -17.26 -7.15
C ALA A 216 7.39 -18.70 -7.73
N LEU A 217 6.26 -19.35 -8.03
CA LEU A 217 6.25 -20.67 -8.67
C LEU A 217 6.77 -20.64 -10.12
N PHE A 218 6.78 -19.49 -10.78
CA PHE A 218 7.25 -19.35 -12.17
C PHE A 218 8.77 -19.28 -12.32
N ILE A 219 9.50 -19.26 -11.20
CA ILE A 219 10.96 -19.15 -11.11
C ILE A 219 11.55 -20.21 -10.16
N ILE A 220 10.86 -21.35 -9.97
CA ILE A 220 11.34 -22.46 -9.13
C ILE A 220 12.74 -22.89 -9.59
N GLY A 221 13.73 -22.75 -8.71
CA GLY A 221 15.15 -23.00 -8.99
C GLY A 221 16.02 -21.73 -9.05
N GLY A 222 15.41 -20.54 -9.10
CA GLY A 222 16.10 -19.25 -9.04
C GLY A 222 16.37 -18.72 -7.61
N PHE A 223 16.00 -19.47 -6.57
CA PHE A 223 16.13 -19.04 -5.18
C PHE A 223 17.50 -19.38 -4.60
N ALA A 224 18.22 -18.37 -4.13
CA ALA A 224 19.43 -18.56 -3.33
C ALA A 224 19.08 -18.52 -1.83
N PRO A 225 19.38 -19.57 -1.04
CA PRO A 225 19.13 -19.57 0.40
C PRO A 225 20.13 -18.65 1.12
N THR A 226 19.80 -17.37 1.18
CA THR A 226 20.61 -16.33 1.84
C THR A 226 20.06 -16.01 3.22
N THR A 227 20.88 -15.41 4.10
CA THR A 227 20.44 -14.88 5.40
C THR A 227 19.30 -13.87 5.24
N LYS A 228 19.39 -13.04 4.19
CA LYS A 228 18.35 -12.10 3.76
C LYS A 228 17.03 -12.83 3.50
N MET A 229 17.06 -13.88 2.67
CA MET A 229 15.88 -14.69 2.36
C MET A 229 15.27 -15.33 3.61
N LEU A 230 16.08 -15.95 4.47
CA LEU A 230 15.60 -16.55 5.72
C LEU A 230 14.92 -15.52 6.64
N PHE A 231 15.52 -14.33 6.75
CA PHE A 231 14.93 -13.24 7.52
C PHE A 231 13.60 -12.75 6.93
N MET A 232 13.51 -12.55 5.62
CA MET A 232 12.25 -12.17 4.95
C MET A 232 11.16 -13.22 5.18
N GLN A 233 11.48 -14.52 5.07
CA GLN A 233 10.52 -15.59 5.37
C GLN A 233 10.05 -15.56 6.84
N THR A 234 10.92 -15.19 7.78
CA THR A 234 10.54 -15.01 9.18
C THR A 234 9.54 -13.86 9.34
N VAL A 235 9.80 -12.71 8.69
CA VAL A 235 8.89 -11.56 8.72
C VAL A 235 7.56 -11.89 8.03
N ILE A 236 7.57 -12.65 6.94
CA ILE A 236 6.36 -13.18 6.28
C ILE A 236 5.57 -14.08 7.24
N GLY A 237 6.24 -14.95 8.00
CA GLY A 237 5.60 -15.75 9.05
C GLY A 237 4.91 -14.89 10.11
N ILE A 238 5.55 -13.81 10.56
CA ILE A 238 4.97 -12.83 11.48
C ILE A 238 3.75 -12.14 10.84
N LEU A 239 3.83 -11.76 9.56
CA LEU A 239 2.73 -11.18 8.80
C LEU A 239 1.53 -12.10 8.71
N ILE A 240 1.74 -13.39 8.46
CA ILE A 240 0.66 -14.38 8.38
C ILE A 240 -0.05 -14.49 9.72
N ILE A 241 0.70 -14.62 10.83
CA ILE A 241 0.13 -14.69 12.19
C ILE A 241 -0.64 -13.41 12.52
N ASN A 242 -0.05 -12.25 12.26
CA ASN A 242 -0.68 -10.95 12.48
C ASN A 242 -1.91 -10.75 11.58
N GLY A 243 -1.84 -11.18 10.33
CA GLY A 243 -2.92 -11.14 9.35
C GLY A 243 -4.13 -11.96 9.78
N VAL A 244 -3.90 -13.17 10.31
CA VAL A 244 -4.99 -14.02 10.86
C VAL A 244 -5.66 -13.35 12.06
N LEU A 245 -4.89 -12.68 12.92
CA LEU A 245 -5.43 -11.91 14.04
C LEU A 245 -6.27 -10.71 13.56
N LEU A 246 -5.74 -9.94 12.60
CA LEU A 246 -6.39 -8.77 12.01
C LEU A 246 -7.71 -9.16 11.31
N SER A 247 -7.64 -10.06 10.32
CA SER A 247 -8.79 -10.41 9.48
C SER A 247 -9.82 -11.31 10.18
N GLY A 248 -9.47 -11.91 11.32
CA GLY A 248 -10.34 -12.79 12.09
C GLY A 248 -10.84 -12.15 13.39
N PRO A 249 -10.23 -12.44 14.56
CA PRO A 249 -10.72 -11.97 15.86
C PRO A 249 -10.89 -10.46 15.96
N LEU A 250 -9.94 -9.68 15.46
CA LEU A 250 -9.96 -8.23 15.63
C LEU A 250 -11.09 -7.57 14.81
N VAL A 251 -11.20 -7.89 13.52
CA VAL A 251 -12.30 -7.42 12.67
C VAL A 251 -13.65 -7.80 13.26
N ARG A 252 -13.82 -9.02 13.78
CA ARG A 252 -15.08 -9.41 14.46
C ARG A 252 -15.39 -8.53 15.66
N LYS A 253 -14.38 -8.14 16.45
CA LYS A 253 -14.56 -7.22 17.59
C LYS A 253 -14.88 -5.80 17.13
N MET A 254 -14.22 -5.31 16.08
CA MET A 254 -14.52 -4.01 15.48
C MET A 254 -15.94 -3.94 14.94
N LEU A 255 -16.40 -4.98 14.24
CA LEU A 255 -17.76 -5.06 13.71
C LEU A 255 -18.82 -5.22 14.82
N ALA A 256 -18.51 -5.94 15.91
CA ALA A 256 -19.39 -6.03 17.06
C ALA A 256 -19.53 -4.68 17.80
N ALA A 257 -18.46 -3.89 17.85
CA ALA A 257 -18.40 -2.60 18.52
C ALA A 257 -19.25 -1.51 17.84
N ILE A 258 -19.64 -1.69 16.57
CA ILE A 258 -20.43 -0.72 15.80
C ILE A 258 -21.91 -1.13 15.67
N LYS A 259 -22.34 -2.22 16.32
CA LYS A 259 -23.75 -2.62 16.35
C LYS A 259 -24.59 -1.68 17.23
N PRO A 260 -25.91 -1.56 17.02
CA PRO A 260 -26.78 -0.67 17.79
C PRO A 260 -26.69 -0.85 19.31
N ASP A 261 -26.49 -2.09 19.79
CA ASP A 261 -26.32 -2.42 21.22
C ASP A 261 -24.85 -2.70 21.61
N GLY A 262 -23.89 -2.27 20.79
CA GLY A 262 -22.46 -2.50 21.02
C GLY A 262 -21.87 -1.51 22.02
N ASP A 263 -21.10 -2.00 23.01
CA ASP A 263 -20.41 -1.18 24.02
C ASP A 263 -19.18 -0.40 23.47
N GLY A 264 -19.08 -0.23 22.15
CA GLY A 264 -17.87 0.27 21.49
C GLY A 264 -16.68 -0.69 21.62
N LEU A 265 -15.52 -0.27 21.11
CA LEU A 265 -14.30 -1.07 21.17
C LEU A 265 -13.56 -0.75 22.48
N SER A 266 -13.27 -1.77 23.30
CA SER A 266 -12.54 -1.52 24.55
C SER A 266 -11.12 -1.01 24.26
N LYS A 267 -10.55 -0.23 25.19
CA LYS A 267 -9.17 0.32 25.08
C LYS A 267 -8.12 -0.75 24.78
N THR A 268 -8.30 -1.95 25.33
CA THR A 268 -7.42 -3.09 25.07
C THR A 268 -7.46 -3.50 23.60
N TRP A 269 -8.64 -3.63 23.02
CA TRP A 269 -8.79 -3.99 21.60
C TRP A 269 -8.37 -2.86 20.67
N GLU A 270 -8.60 -1.59 21.03
CA GLU A 270 -8.05 -0.44 20.30
C GLU A 270 -6.51 -0.44 20.29
N THR A 271 -5.89 -0.81 21.41
CA THR A 271 -4.43 -0.93 21.52
C THR A 271 -3.89 -2.09 20.69
N ILE A 272 -4.55 -3.25 20.74
CA ILE A 272 -4.21 -4.41 19.91
C ILE A 272 -4.33 -4.06 18.42
N ALA A 273 -5.39 -3.35 18.03
CA ALA A 273 -5.54 -2.88 16.66
C ALA A 273 -4.40 -1.98 16.19
N GLY A 274 -4.02 -1.00 17.03
CA GLY A 274 -2.89 -0.12 16.73
C GLY A 274 -1.57 -0.87 16.61
N LEU A 275 -1.29 -1.81 17.52
CA LEU A 275 -0.09 -2.65 17.46
C LEU A 275 -0.07 -3.55 16.22
N ALA A 276 -1.20 -4.18 15.90
CA ALA A 276 -1.30 -5.06 14.76
C ALA A 276 -1.12 -4.30 13.42
N GLY A 277 -1.64 -3.07 13.32
CA GLY A 277 -1.38 -2.17 12.19
C GLY A 277 0.10 -1.81 12.07
N VAL A 278 0.73 -1.38 13.17
CA VAL A 278 2.17 -1.06 13.22
C VAL A 278 3.04 -2.25 12.82
N ILE A 279 2.76 -3.44 13.33
CA ILE A 279 3.48 -4.67 12.95
C ILE A 279 3.29 -4.93 11.45
N SER A 280 2.07 -4.76 10.93
CA SER A 280 1.77 -4.97 9.51
C SER A 280 2.56 -4.02 8.61
N ILE A 281 2.47 -2.69 8.83
CA ILE A 281 3.23 -1.70 8.05
C ILE A 281 4.72 -1.95 8.16
N THR A 282 5.22 -2.18 9.38
CA THR A 282 6.66 -2.37 9.60
C THR A 282 7.17 -3.60 8.88
N SER A 283 6.41 -4.70 8.93
CA SER A 283 6.77 -5.96 8.26
C SER A 283 6.80 -5.79 6.75
N TRP A 284 5.75 -5.22 6.15
CA TRP A 284 5.71 -4.99 4.69
C TRP A 284 6.80 -4.04 4.23
N THR A 285 7.03 -2.95 4.98
CA THR A 285 8.11 -2.00 4.69
C THR A 285 9.46 -2.67 4.82
N THR A 286 9.66 -3.50 5.84
CA THR A 286 10.92 -4.22 6.07
C THR A 286 11.18 -5.25 4.99
N ILE A 287 10.18 -6.02 4.55
CA ILE A 287 10.36 -6.95 3.43
C ILE A 287 10.72 -6.17 2.16
N THR A 288 9.96 -5.14 1.81
CA THR A 288 10.22 -4.31 0.62
C THR A 288 11.60 -3.65 0.67
N PHE A 289 11.99 -3.14 1.85
CA PHE A 289 13.31 -2.53 2.07
C PHE A 289 14.41 -3.57 1.96
N VAL A 290 14.30 -4.69 2.67
CA VAL A 290 15.32 -5.72 2.61
C VAL A 290 15.45 -6.21 1.18
N ASP A 291 14.34 -6.41 0.48
CA ASP A 291 14.28 -6.83 -0.91
C ASP A 291 15.00 -5.87 -1.87
N SER A 292 14.73 -4.56 -1.76
CA SER A 292 15.30 -3.52 -2.64
C SER A 292 16.81 -3.28 -2.50
N PHE A 293 17.46 -3.78 -1.44
CA PHE A 293 18.87 -3.51 -1.17
C PHE A 293 19.67 -4.83 -1.22
N GLU A 294 20.50 -4.98 -2.24
CA GLU A 294 21.23 -6.21 -2.57
C GLU A 294 22.42 -6.41 -1.63
N HIS A 295 23.19 -5.34 -1.40
CA HIS A 295 24.49 -5.42 -0.74
C HIS A 295 24.43 -5.33 0.79
N LEU A 296 23.25 -5.54 1.38
CA LEU A 296 23.07 -5.60 2.84
C LEU A 296 23.69 -6.89 3.40
N SER A 297 24.98 -6.82 3.76
CA SER A 297 25.72 -7.89 4.42
C SER A 297 25.50 -7.88 5.94
N LEU A 298 24.25 -7.98 6.38
CA LEU A 298 23.89 -8.07 7.80
C LEU A 298 23.72 -9.53 8.24
N SER A 299 24.11 -9.83 9.46
CA SER A 299 23.78 -11.08 10.13
C SER A 299 22.28 -11.14 10.44
N TYR A 300 21.76 -12.34 10.67
CA TYR A 300 20.36 -12.55 11.01
C TYR A 300 19.93 -11.76 12.26
N LEU A 301 20.78 -11.70 13.28
CA LEU A 301 20.49 -10.97 14.52
C LEU A 301 20.46 -9.46 14.32
N GLU A 302 21.30 -8.93 13.43
CA GLU A 302 21.27 -7.51 13.05
C GLU A 302 19.97 -7.16 12.31
N TYR A 303 19.53 -8.01 11.39
CA TYR A 303 18.21 -7.85 10.75
C TYR A 303 17.06 -7.86 11.77
N VAL A 304 17.05 -8.81 12.69
CA VAL A 304 16.04 -8.87 13.77
C VAL A 304 16.09 -7.62 14.65
N GLY A 305 17.30 -7.16 15.03
CA GLY A 305 17.49 -5.95 15.82
C GLY A 305 16.94 -4.70 15.14
N LEU A 306 17.24 -4.52 13.84
CA LEU A 306 16.71 -3.40 13.04
C LEU A 306 15.20 -3.46 12.91
N TYR A 307 14.64 -4.64 12.69
CA TYR A 307 13.20 -4.83 12.58
C TYR A 307 12.46 -4.48 13.88
N LEU A 308 12.96 -4.93 15.03
CA LEU A 308 12.40 -4.55 16.33
C LEU A 308 12.54 -3.05 16.60
N ALA A 309 13.66 -2.44 16.22
CA ALA A 309 13.85 -0.99 16.31
C ALA A 309 12.82 -0.23 15.45
N PHE A 310 12.57 -0.69 14.22
CA PHE A 310 11.55 -0.09 13.37
C PHE A 310 10.14 -0.24 13.94
N ILE A 311 9.79 -1.38 14.55
CA ILE A 311 8.48 -1.52 15.23
C ILE A 311 8.34 -0.48 16.34
N ILE A 312 9.37 -0.29 17.17
CA ILE A 312 9.35 0.68 18.28
C ILE A 312 9.17 2.11 17.73
N LEU A 313 9.93 2.48 16.71
CA LEU A 313 9.84 3.81 16.08
C LEU A 313 8.49 4.04 15.42
N ALA A 314 7.98 3.06 14.67
CA ALA A 314 6.67 3.12 14.02
C ALA A 314 5.54 3.21 15.05
N TYR A 315 5.64 2.49 16.18
CA TYR A 315 4.67 2.58 17.26
C TYR A 315 4.69 3.96 17.94
N ALA A 316 5.88 4.52 18.19
CA ALA A 316 6.00 5.87 18.71
C ALA A 316 5.37 6.90 17.75
N GLY A 317 5.66 6.78 16.45
CA GLY A 317 5.05 7.60 15.41
C GLY A 317 3.53 7.47 15.36
N HIS A 318 3.01 6.23 15.42
CA HIS A 318 1.57 5.95 15.50
C HIS A 318 0.92 6.68 16.67
N LYS A 319 1.54 6.68 17.86
CA LYS A 319 1.02 7.39 19.05
C LYS A 319 1.02 8.91 18.89
N VAL A 320 2.04 9.48 18.25
CA VAL A 320 2.07 10.93 17.94
C VAL A 320 0.95 11.30 16.97
N VAL A 321 0.75 10.50 15.92
CA VAL A 321 -0.31 10.74 14.93
C VAL A 321 -1.70 10.55 15.55
N GLU A 322 -1.90 9.49 16.33
CA GLU A 322 -3.14 9.24 17.06
C GLU A 322 -3.51 10.43 17.96
N TRP A 323 -2.55 10.94 18.74
CA TRP A 323 -2.75 12.13 19.58
C TRP A 323 -3.15 13.37 18.78
N TYR A 324 -2.54 13.58 17.61
CA TYR A 324 -2.88 14.71 16.74
C TYR A 324 -4.27 14.55 16.09
N GLN A 325 -4.64 13.34 15.66
CA GLN A 325 -5.94 13.06 15.05
C GLN A 325 -7.10 13.24 16.03
N HIS A 326 -6.93 12.85 17.30
CA HIS A 326 -7.95 13.07 18.34
C HIS A 326 -8.30 14.55 18.56
N ARG A 327 -7.40 15.48 18.19
CA ARG A 327 -7.64 16.92 18.30
C ARG A 327 -8.32 17.52 17.08
N LYS A 328 -8.42 16.79 15.96
CA LYS A 328 -9.14 17.25 14.76
C LYS A 328 -10.61 16.87 14.87
N GLN A 329 -11.48 17.87 14.89
CA GLN A 329 -12.92 17.64 14.77
C GLN A 329 -13.25 17.12 13.37
N ALA A 330 -14.18 16.15 13.29
CA ALA A 330 -14.76 15.77 12.01
C ALA A 330 -15.66 16.92 11.49
N PRO A 331 -15.92 17.00 10.18
CA PRO A 331 -16.88 17.97 9.65
C PRO A 331 -18.25 17.84 10.31
N GLU A 332 -19.01 18.94 10.45
CA GLU A 332 -20.32 18.93 11.14
C GLU A 332 -21.32 17.92 10.55
N PHE A 333 -21.28 17.68 9.24
CA PHE A 333 -22.15 16.68 8.59
C PHE A 333 -21.82 15.22 8.95
N VAL A 334 -20.70 14.97 9.63
CA VAL A 334 -20.29 13.66 10.17
C VAL A 334 -20.81 13.47 11.60
N HIS A 335 -21.38 14.52 12.21
CA HIS A 335 -21.92 14.46 13.58
C HIS A 335 -23.46 14.45 13.62
N ASN A 336 -24.12 14.75 12.50
CA ASN A 336 -25.58 14.79 12.34
C ASN A 336 -26.10 13.58 11.56
#